data_AF-A0A6P3Z9N2-F1
#
_entry.id   AF-A0A6P3Z9N2-F1
#
_cell.length_a   1.000
_cell.length_b   1.000
_cell.length_c   1.000
_cell.angle_alpha   90.00
_cell.angle_beta   90.00
_cell.angle_gamma   90.00
#
_symmetry.space_group_name_H-M   'P 1'
#
loop_
_entity.id
_entity.type
_entity.pdbx_description
1 polymer ?
#
loop_
_entity_poly.entity_id
_entity_poly.type
_entity_poly.pdbx_seq_one_letter_code
_entity_poly.pdbx_strand_id
1 'polypeptide(L)'
;MSSYPDLVAYHSIAITLGQAGHMKELFDVIDTMQSPPKKKFKKGALEKWDPRLEPDIIVYNAVLNACVQRKQWEGAFWVMQQLKQKGIHPSTTTYGLVMEVIFPLFY
;
A
#
# COMPACT_ATOMS: atom_id res chain seq x y z
N MET A 1 -12.80 6.04 -21.54
CA MET A 1 -13.40 5.89 -20.19
C MET A 1 -13.01 4.50 -19.69
N SER A 2 -12.24 4.23 -18.65
CA SER A 2 -11.28 4.98 -17.84
C SER A 2 -9.92 4.28 -18.04
N SER A 3 -8.87 5.00 -18.45
CA SER A 3 -7.58 4.42 -18.86
C SER A 3 -6.48 4.53 -17.81
N TYR A 4 -6.86 4.56 -16.53
CA TYR A 4 -5.96 4.43 -15.38
C TYR A 4 -6.79 3.95 -14.18
N PRO A 5 -6.33 2.94 -13.39
CA PRO A 5 -6.99 2.60 -12.14
C PRO A 5 -6.89 3.82 -11.22
N ASP A 6 -8.03 4.35 -10.82
CA ASP A 6 -8.11 5.40 -9.82
C ASP A 6 -7.75 4.84 -8.44
N LEU A 7 -7.53 5.72 -7.47
CA LEU A 7 -7.10 5.35 -6.11
C LEU A 7 -8.01 4.27 -5.47
N VAL A 8 -9.32 4.33 -5.76
CA VAL A 8 -10.33 3.38 -5.28
C VAL A 8 -10.08 1.96 -5.79
N ALA A 9 -9.68 1.81 -7.05
CA ALA A 9 -9.36 0.50 -7.61
C ALA A 9 -8.14 -0.11 -6.91
N TYR A 10 -7.09 0.69 -6.68
CA TYR A 10 -5.91 0.24 -5.95
C TYR A 10 -6.20 -0.11 -4.49
N HIS A 11 -7.03 0.67 -3.79
CA HIS A 11 -7.46 0.32 -2.43
C HIS A 11 -8.20 -1.00 -2.39
N SER A 12 -9.13 -1.22 -3.31
CA SER A 12 -9.91 -2.44 -3.38
C SER A 12 -9.00 -3.65 -3.59
N ILE A 13 -8.06 -3.57 -4.55
CA ILE A 13 -7.07 -4.61 -4.81
C ILE A 13 -6.19 -4.84 -3.58
N ALA A 14 -5.66 -3.77 -2.98
CA ALA A 14 -4.79 -3.88 -1.80
C ALA A 14 -5.51 -4.56 -0.64
N ILE A 15 -6.75 -4.14 -0.31
CA ILE A 15 -7.53 -4.76 0.77
C ILE A 15 -7.72 -6.26 0.53
N THR A 16 -8.12 -6.65 -0.68
CA THR A 16 -8.32 -8.07 -1.03
C THR A 16 -7.01 -8.87 -0.92
N LEU A 17 -5.91 -8.35 -1.47
CA LEU A 17 -4.60 -9.02 -1.37
C LEU A 17 -4.09 -9.08 0.07
N GLY A 18 -4.34 -8.05 0.87
CA GLY A 18 -4.01 -7.97 2.30
C GLY A 18 -4.69 -9.07 3.09
N GLN A 19 -6.00 -9.23 2.91
CA GLN A 19 -6.78 -10.28 3.57
C GLN A 19 -6.36 -11.69 3.16
N ALA A 20 -6.02 -11.87 1.89
CA ALA A 20 -5.56 -13.15 1.37
C ALA A 20 -4.06 -13.43 1.64
N GLY A 21 -3.34 -12.47 2.23
CA GLY A 21 -1.91 -12.61 2.54
C GLY A 21 -1.02 -12.64 1.29
N HIS A 22 -1.43 -12.04 0.17
CA HIS A 22 -0.64 -12.01 -1.07
C HIS A 22 0.41 -10.90 -1.06
N MET A 23 1.49 -11.12 -0.31
CA MET A 23 2.50 -10.09 -0.07
C MET A 23 3.22 -9.62 -1.34
N LYS A 24 3.63 -10.53 -2.22
CA LYS A 24 4.35 -10.18 -3.44
C LYS A 24 3.51 -9.27 -4.35
N GLU A 25 2.24 -9.63 -4.55
CA GLU A 25 1.32 -8.87 -5.39
C GLU A 25 0.99 -7.50 -4.79
N LEU A 26 0.96 -7.38 -3.45
CA LEU A 26 0.82 -6.08 -2.77
C LEU A 26 1.99 -5.14 -3.06
N PHE A 27 3.23 -5.65 -3.07
CA PHE A 27 4.39 -4.85 -3.45
C PHE A 27 4.35 -4.47 -4.93
N ASP A 28 3.94 -5.37 -5.81
CA ASP A 28 3.74 -5.06 -7.23
C ASP A 28 2.69 -3.94 -7.41
N VAL A 29 1.64 -3.91 -6.59
CA VAL A 29 0.65 -2.82 -6.58
C VAL A 29 1.28 -1.50 -6.14
N ILE A 30 2.05 -1.49 -5.06
CA ILE A 30 2.76 -0.29 -4.57
C ILE A 30 3.70 0.27 -5.65
N ASP A 31 4.50 -0.60 -6.26
CA ASP A 31 5.42 -0.23 -7.34
C ASP A 31 4.65 0.32 -8.54
N THR A 32 3.51 -0.30 -8.88
CA THR A 32 2.66 0.16 -9.98
C THR A 32 2.08 1.55 -9.71
N MET A 33 1.59 1.82 -8.48
CA MET A 33 1.06 3.13 -8.09
C MET A 33 2.11 4.24 -8.24
N GLN A 34 3.36 3.95 -7.84
CA GLN A 34 4.47 4.92 -7.88
C GLN A 34 5.13 5.04 -9.26
N SER A 35 4.93 4.06 -10.14
CA SER A 35 5.48 4.08 -11.50
C SER A 35 4.70 5.04 -12.42
N PRO A 36 5.39 5.75 -13.35
CA PRO A 36 4.70 6.54 -14.37
C PRO A 36 3.89 5.62 -15.30
N PRO A 37 2.71 6.05 -15.79
CA PRO A 37 1.83 5.23 -16.60
C PRO A 37 2.53 4.80 -17.89
N LYS A 38 2.57 3.49 -18.13
CA LYS A 38 3.21 2.87 -19.30
C LYS A 38 2.54 3.25 -20.64
N LYS A 39 1.27 3.69 -20.62
CA LYS A 39 0.55 4.12 -21.82
C LYS A 39 0.77 5.61 -22.07
N LYS A 40 1.33 5.95 -23.23
CA LYS A 40 1.49 7.34 -23.71
C LYS A 40 0.10 7.96 -23.88
N PHE A 41 -0.34 8.76 -22.91
CA PHE A 41 -1.46 9.68 -23.12
C PHE A 41 -1.05 10.67 -24.20
N LYS A 42 -1.89 10.89 -25.22
CA LYS A 42 -1.70 12.01 -26.15
C LYS A 42 -1.77 13.28 -25.30
N LYS A 43 -0.63 13.94 -25.07
CA LYS A 43 -0.51 15.19 -24.31
C LYS A 43 -1.24 16.30 -25.07
N GLY A 44 -2.56 16.37 -24.91
CA GLY A 44 -3.33 17.58 -25.17
C GLY A 44 -3.45 18.37 -23.86
N ALA A 45 -2.88 19.58 -23.84
CA ALA A 45 -3.13 20.66 -22.88
C ALA A 45 -2.98 20.41 -21.35
N LEU A 46 -2.38 19.32 -20.88
CA LEU A 46 -2.05 19.11 -19.47
C LEU A 46 -0.53 19.04 -19.27
N GLU A 47 0.12 20.20 -19.27
CA GLU A 47 1.58 20.32 -19.10
C GLU A 47 2.06 20.12 -17.65
N LYS A 48 1.15 19.99 -16.66
CA LYS A 48 1.47 19.82 -15.23
C LYS A 48 0.64 18.74 -14.52
N TRP A 49 0.43 17.58 -15.15
CA TRP A 49 -0.15 16.44 -14.46
C TRP A 49 0.95 15.44 -14.07
N ASP A 50 1.13 15.19 -12.77
CA ASP A 50 1.88 14.01 -12.30
C ASP A 50 0.88 12.86 -12.13
N PRO A 51 0.95 11.82 -12.97
CA PRO A 51 0.04 10.68 -12.91
C PRO A 51 0.41 9.67 -11.81
N ARG A 52 1.51 9.89 -11.07
CA ARG A 52 1.91 8.99 -9.98
C ARG A 52 0.92 9.07 -8.83
N LEU A 53 0.52 7.91 -8.33
CA LEU A 53 -0.27 7.80 -7.11
C LEU A 53 0.66 7.39 -5.98
N GLU A 54 0.61 8.11 -4.88
CA GLU A 54 1.33 7.70 -3.68
C GLU A 54 0.46 6.71 -2.89
N PRO A 55 1.02 5.54 -2.51
CA PRO A 55 0.39 4.68 -1.52
C PRO A 55 0.08 5.44 -0.23
N ASP A 56 -1.13 5.30 0.26
CA ASP A 56 -1.62 5.93 1.47
C ASP A 56 -1.76 4.91 2.62
N ILE A 57 -2.33 5.38 3.73
CA ILE A 57 -2.52 4.57 4.95
C ILE A 57 -3.33 3.29 4.69
N ILE A 58 -4.24 3.28 3.72
CA ILE A 58 -5.08 2.11 3.42
C ILE A 58 -4.24 1.03 2.76
N VAL A 59 -3.40 1.40 1.79
CA VAL A 59 -2.48 0.46 1.14
C VAL A 59 -1.47 -0.12 2.14
N TYR A 60 -0.93 0.70 3.02
CA TYR A 60 -0.01 0.23 4.07
C TYR A 60 -0.69 -0.66 5.12
N ASN A 61 -1.94 -0.36 5.51
CA ASN A 61 -2.71 -1.24 6.38
C ASN A 61 -3.02 -2.59 5.73
N ALA A 62 -3.19 -2.65 4.41
CA ALA A 62 -3.33 -3.91 3.69
C ALA A 62 -2.05 -4.76 3.76
N VAL A 63 -0.86 -4.14 3.67
CA VAL A 63 0.42 -4.83 3.90
C VAL A 63 0.49 -5.39 5.32
N LEU A 64 0.08 -4.61 6.32
CA LEU A 64 0.02 -5.07 7.71
C LEU A 64 -0.95 -6.25 7.91
N ASN A 65 -2.13 -6.21 7.27
CA ASN A 65 -3.06 -7.35 7.29
C ASN A 65 -2.41 -8.63 6.75
N ALA A 66 -1.68 -8.54 5.63
CA ALA A 66 -0.97 -9.70 5.10
C ALA A 66 0.18 -10.14 6.02
N CYS A 67 0.83 -9.22 6.73
CA CYS A 67 1.83 -9.55 7.75
C CYS A 67 1.22 -10.34 8.91
N VAL A 68 0.00 -10.00 9.35
CA VAL A 68 -0.74 -10.77 10.38
C VAL A 68 -0.96 -12.19 9.91
N GLN A 69 -1.50 -12.38 8.69
CA GLN A 69 -1.78 -13.70 8.14
C GLN A 69 -0.53 -14.56 8.00
N ARG A 70 0.60 -13.95 7.64
CA ARG A 70 1.88 -14.65 7.43
C ARG A 70 2.78 -14.68 8.67
N LYS A 71 2.39 -14.04 9.77
CA LYS A 71 3.22 -13.84 10.98
C LYS A 71 4.60 -13.22 10.67
N GLN A 72 4.61 -12.23 9.77
CA GLN A 72 5.83 -11.57 9.27
C GLN A 72 6.03 -10.20 9.93
N TRP A 73 6.80 -10.16 11.01
CA TRP A 73 7.02 -8.94 11.80
C TRP A 73 7.94 -7.94 11.13
N GLU A 74 8.86 -8.40 10.28
CA GLU A 74 9.75 -7.55 9.49
C GLU A 74 8.94 -6.65 8.55
N GLY A 75 7.86 -7.18 7.98
CA GLY A 75 6.93 -6.42 7.14
C GLY A 75 6.21 -5.32 7.92
N ALA A 76 5.82 -5.60 9.18
CA ALA A 76 5.21 -4.59 10.04
C ALA A 76 6.18 -3.44 10.38
N PHE A 77 7.44 -3.76 10.67
CA PHE A 77 8.48 -2.75 10.88
C PHE A 77 8.73 -1.91 9.62
N TRP A 78 8.80 -2.57 8.45
CA TRP A 78 8.95 -1.88 7.16
C TRP A 78 7.81 -0.87 6.93
N VAL A 79 6.56 -1.25 7.18
CA VAL A 79 5.42 -0.34 7.04
C VAL A 79 5.56 0.88 7.93
N MET A 80 5.91 0.69 9.21
CA MET A 80 6.10 1.81 10.15
C MET A 80 7.20 2.77 9.69
N GLN A 81 8.28 2.24 9.12
CA GLN A 81 9.35 3.05 8.54
C GLN A 81 8.85 3.83 7.31
N GLN A 82 8.07 3.21 6.42
CA GLN A 82 7.51 3.89 5.25
C GLN A 82 6.57 5.04 5.64
N LEU A 83 5.66 4.80 6.59
CA LEU A 83 4.75 5.84 7.09
C LEU A 83 5.53 7.03 7.67
N LYS A 84 6.58 6.77 8.45
CA LYS A 84 7.47 7.81 8.99
C LYS A 84 8.19 8.59 7.89
N GLN A 85 8.78 7.89 6.91
CA GLN A 85 9.50 8.54 5.80
C GLN A 85 8.61 9.42 4.95
N LYS A 86 7.34 9.03 4.76
CA LYS A 86 6.35 9.77 3.98
C LYS A 86 5.58 10.83 4.80
N GLY A 87 5.83 10.93 6.11
CA GLY A 87 5.08 11.83 7.00
C GLY A 87 3.60 11.46 7.17
N ILE A 88 3.22 10.22 6.86
CA ILE A 88 1.86 9.70 7.03
C ILE A 88 1.68 9.27 8.48
N HIS A 89 0.66 9.79 9.15
CA HIS A 89 0.39 9.45 10.54
C HIS A 89 -0.30 8.08 10.61
N PRO A 90 0.27 7.11 11.36
CA PRO A 90 -0.38 5.83 11.59
C PRO A 90 -1.75 6.00 12.24
N SER A 91 -2.74 5.21 11.83
CA SER A 91 -4.07 5.22 12.45
C SER A 91 -4.17 4.21 13.59
N THR A 92 -5.26 4.25 14.36
CA THR A 92 -5.56 3.24 15.38
C THR A 92 -5.54 1.82 14.80
N THR A 93 -6.07 1.64 13.59
CA THR A 93 -6.01 0.35 12.86
C THR A 93 -4.57 -0.07 12.59
N THR A 94 -3.72 0.86 12.16
CA THR A 94 -2.30 0.59 11.89
C THR A 94 -1.60 0.05 13.15
N TYR A 95 -1.77 0.72 14.29
CA TYR A 95 -1.18 0.28 15.55
C TYR A 95 -1.74 -1.08 16.00
N GLY A 96 -3.05 -1.29 15.86
CA GLY A 96 -3.68 -2.57 16.20
C GLY A 96 -3.07 -3.74 15.41
N LEU A 97 -2.91 -3.58 14.10
CA LEU A 97 -2.31 -4.61 13.25
C LEU A 97 -0.83 -4.84 13.59
N VAL A 98 -0.06 -3.78 13.83
CA VAL A 98 1.35 -3.92 14.26
C VAL A 98 1.46 -4.70 15.56
N MET A 99 0.60 -4.41 16.54
CA MET A 99 0.56 -5.15 17.80
C MET A 99 0.21 -6.62 17.56
N GLU A 100 -0.77 -6.91 16.70
CA GLU A 100 -1.18 -8.29 16.38
C GLU A 100 -0.03 -9.12 15.75
N VAL A 101 0.79 -8.49 14.89
CA VAL A 101 1.96 -9.16 14.28
C VAL A 101 3.08 -9.38 15.30
N ILE A 102 3.35 -8.39 16.16
CA ILE A 102 4.54 -8.37 17.02
C ILE A 102 4.29 -9.07 18.36
N PHE A 103 3.08 -9.01 18.91
CA PHE A 103 2.75 -9.58 20.21
C PHE A 103 3.14 -11.06 20.36
N PRO A 104 2.92 -11.94 19.34
CA PRO A 104 3.34 -13.33 19.40
C PRO A 104 4.86 -13.57 19.44
N LEU A 105 5.71 -12.56 19.21
CA LEU A 105 7.18 -12.72 19.29
C LEU A 105 7.71 -12.70 20.72
N PHE A 106 6.90 -12.20 21.66
CA PHE A 106 7.31 -12.00 23.05
C PHE A 106 6.87 -13.15 23.99
N TYR A 107 6.32 -14.23 23.44
CA TYR A 107 5.89 -15.43 24.15
C TYR A 107 6.36 -16.69 23.41
#